data_AF-A0A3A0ABR7-F1
#
_entry.id   AF-A0A3A0ABR7-F1
#
_cell.length_a   1.000
_cell.length_b   1.000
_cell.length_c   1.000
_cell.angle_alpha   90.00
_cell.angle_beta   90.00
_cell.angle_gamma   90.00
#
_symmetry.space_group_name_H-M   'P 1'
#
loop_
_entity.id
_entity.type
_entity.pdbx_description
1 polymer ?
#
loop_
_entity_poly.entity_id
_entity_poly.type
_entity_poly.pdbx_seq_one_letter_code
_entity_poly.pdbx_strand_id
1 'polypeptide(L)'
;TGGGTGIVGMWKAFDELEALGLIGPERPRMVVVQSAGCAPIVRAYAAGERHAALWANATTVAPGLRVPVAIGDYLILDTLRASEGTALAIEDAELVGESHQIARSDGLFVSPEAGAALAAVRRLRDSGWIHDTERVVVFATGSGLLHPDLTECQFPILQPGAAENADVVARALARD
;
A
#
# COMPACT_ATOMS: atom_id res chain seq x y z
N THR A 1 5.80 -0.57 -2.45
CA THR A 1 6.99 -0.44 -3.32
C THR A 1 7.77 -1.74 -3.36
N GLY A 2 7.59 -2.51 -4.45
CA GLY A 2 8.50 -3.59 -4.82
C GLY A 2 9.75 -3.02 -5.51
N GLY A 3 9.84 -3.18 -6.83
CA GLY A 3 11.01 -2.71 -7.61
C GLY A 3 11.13 -1.18 -7.75
N GLY A 4 10.07 -0.43 -7.46
CA GLY A 4 10.10 1.03 -7.33
C GLY A 4 10.20 1.87 -8.61
N THR A 5 10.10 1.24 -9.78
CA THR A 5 9.96 1.96 -11.06
C THR A 5 8.73 2.86 -11.11
N GLY A 6 7.64 2.50 -10.41
CA GLY A 6 6.42 3.29 -10.34
C GLY A 6 6.63 4.69 -9.73
N ILE A 7 7.28 4.77 -8.55
CA ILE A 7 7.56 6.07 -7.90
C ILE A 7 8.52 6.91 -8.72
N VAL A 8 9.53 6.30 -9.33
CA VAL A 8 10.45 6.99 -10.24
C VAL A 8 9.71 7.57 -11.45
N GLY A 9 8.81 6.79 -12.05
CA GLY A 9 7.97 7.23 -13.16
C GLY A 9 7.03 8.37 -12.77
N MET A 10 6.40 8.28 -11.60
CA MET A 10 5.53 9.35 -11.08
C MET A 10 6.30 10.65 -10.84
N TRP A 11 7.48 10.57 -10.22
CA TRP A 11 8.30 11.75 -9.97
C TRP A 11 8.74 12.43 -11.27
N LYS A 12 9.25 11.65 -12.22
CA LYS A 12 9.60 12.13 -13.57
C LYS A 12 8.39 12.75 -14.30
N ALA A 13 7.20 12.17 -14.14
CA ALA A 13 6.01 12.67 -14.81
C ALA A 13 5.65 14.09 -14.35
N PHE A 14 5.86 14.46 -13.07
CA PHE A 14 5.62 15.83 -12.64
C PHE A 14 6.53 16.83 -13.38
N ASP A 15 7.81 16.51 -13.53
CA ASP A 15 8.75 17.36 -14.26
C ASP A 15 8.37 17.50 -15.74
N GLU A 16 7.95 16.40 -16.38
CA GLU A 16 7.52 16.42 -17.78
C GLU A 16 6.21 17.16 -17.98
N LEU A 17 5.23 16.99 -17.08
CA LEU A 17 3.95 17.69 -17.15
C LEU A 17 4.11 19.20 -16.92
N GLU A 18 5.02 19.62 -16.04
CA GLU A 18 5.36 21.03 -15.85
C GLU A 18 6.06 21.61 -17.08
N ALA A 19 7.04 20.90 -17.65
CA ALA A 19 7.74 21.33 -18.86
C ALA A 19 6.81 21.49 -20.06
N LEU A 20 5.71 20.72 -20.10
CA LEU A 20 4.64 20.85 -21.09
C LEU A 20 3.61 21.94 -20.77
N GLY A 21 3.71 22.60 -19.60
CA GLY A 21 2.76 23.62 -19.15
C GLY A 21 1.39 23.09 -18.72
N LEU A 22 1.29 21.79 -18.40
CA LEU A 22 0.03 21.16 -18.00
C LEU A 22 -0.25 21.28 -16.49
N ILE A 23 0.80 21.46 -15.69
CA ILE A 23 0.73 21.69 -14.24
C ILE A 23 1.70 22.80 -13.82
N GLY A 24 1.53 23.31 -12.60
CA GLY A 24 2.47 24.24 -11.97
C GLY A 24 3.68 23.54 -11.33
N PRO A 25 4.55 24.31 -10.64
CA PRO A 25 5.78 23.79 -10.02
C PRO A 25 5.54 22.99 -8.73
N GLU A 26 4.30 22.93 -8.23
CA GLU A 26 3.99 22.23 -6.99
C GLU A 26 4.29 20.73 -7.11
N ARG A 27 4.79 20.13 -6.01
CA ARG A 27 5.11 18.69 -5.93
C ARG A 27 4.49 18.07 -4.67
N PRO A 28 3.97 16.83 -4.76
CA PRO A 28 3.54 16.11 -3.57
C PRO A 28 4.75 15.55 -2.81
N ARG A 29 4.58 15.36 -1.50
CA ARG A 29 5.50 14.53 -0.71
C ARG A 29 5.31 13.07 -1.08
N MET A 30 6.38 12.37 -1.43
CA MET A 30 6.29 10.98 -1.88
C MET A 30 6.49 10.02 -0.72
N VAL A 31 5.67 8.97 -0.64
CA VAL A 31 5.78 7.95 0.41
C VAL A 31 6.11 6.60 -0.21
N VAL A 32 7.17 5.97 0.30
CA VAL A 32 7.51 4.57 -0.01
C VAL A 32 7.02 3.67 1.09
N VAL A 33 6.32 2.60 0.72
CA VAL A 33 5.85 1.60 1.69
C VAL A 33 6.36 0.23 1.27
N GLN A 34 6.98 -0.52 2.18
CA GLN A 34 7.43 -1.89 1.94
C GLN A 34 6.88 -2.83 3.01
N SER A 35 6.86 -4.14 2.74
CA SER A 35 6.61 -5.12 3.80
C SER A 35 7.84 -5.17 4.73
N ALA A 36 7.62 -5.31 6.04
CA ALA A 36 8.68 -5.42 7.03
C ALA A 36 9.63 -6.60 6.77
N GLY A 37 9.13 -7.69 6.18
CA GLY A 37 9.95 -8.84 5.80
C GLY A 37 10.77 -8.65 4.51
N CYS A 38 10.63 -7.50 3.82
CA CYS A 38 11.38 -7.15 2.62
C CYS A 38 11.44 -5.60 2.43
N ALA A 39 12.21 -4.91 3.26
CA ALA A 39 12.24 -3.44 3.33
C ALA A 39 13.60 -2.77 3.01
N PRO A 40 14.29 -3.12 1.89
CA PRO A 40 15.62 -2.59 1.59
C PRO A 40 15.67 -1.06 1.44
N ILE A 41 14.65 -0.44 0.83
CA ILE A 41 14.59 1.02 0.64
C ILE A 41 14.34 1.73 1.96
N VAL A 42 13.45 1.20 2.80
CA VAL A 42 13.17 1.76 4.13
C VAL A 42 14.46 1.80 4.97
N ARG A 43 15.20 0.68 4.99
CA ARG A 43 16.49 0.58 5.67
C ARG A 43 17.51 1.58 5.15
N ALA A 44 17.68 1.66 3.83
CA ALA A 44 18.64 2.57 3.20
C ALA A 44 18.28 4.05 3.44
N TYR A 45 16.99 4.40 3.34
CA TYR A 45 16.51 5.74 3.61
C TYR A 45 16.81 6.17 5.05
N ALA A 46 16.50 5.33 6.03
CA ALA A 46 16.79 5.59 7.44
C ALA A 46 18.30 5.71 7.73
N ALA A 47 19.13 4.94 7.02
CA ALA A 47 20.59 5.00 7.13
C ALA A 47 21.24 6.18 6.39
N GLY A 48 20.47 6.98 5.64
CA GLY A 48 21.00 8.06 4.81
C GLY A 48 21.81 7.56 3.60
N GLU A 49 21.68 6.28 3.23
CA GLU A 49 22.44 5.67 2.15
C GLU A 49 21.87 6.05 0.79
N ARG A 50 22.73 6.15 -0.23
CA ARG A 50 22.28 6.44 -1.61
C ARG A 50 21.83 5.20 -2.38
N HIS A 51 22.22 4.02 -1.92
CA HIS A 51 21.85 2.73 -2.51
C HIS A 51 21.35 1.80 -1.41
N ALA A 52 20.47 0.88 -1.77
CA ALA A 52 19.92 -0.10 -0.85
C ALA A 52 20.62 -1.44 -1.03
N ALA A 53 21.28 -1.90 0.05
CA ALA A 53 21.84 -3.23 0.08
C ALA A 53 20.75 -4.31 -0.06
N LEU A 54 21.14 -5.47 -0.61
CA LEU A 54 20.30 -6.67 -0.71
C LEU A 54 19.60 -6.97 0.63
N TRP A 55 18.30 -7.25 0.56
CA TRP A 55 17.55 -7.81 1.66
C TRP A 55 17.64 -9.34 1.64
N ALA A 56 18.42 -9.92 2.55
CA ALA A 56 18.56 -11.37 2.66
C ALA A 56 17.27 -12.01 3.20
N ASN A 57 16.92 -13.21 2.72
CA ASN A 57 15.78 -13.99 3.20
C ASN A 57 14.44 -13.22 3.18
N ALA A 58 14.20 -12.48 2.09
CA ALA A 58 12.96 -11.71 1.93
C ALA A 58 11.72 -12.59 2.02
N THR A 59 10.81 -12.22 2.91
CA THR A 59 9.55 -12.92 3.16
C THR A 59 8.42 -11.91 3.23
N THR A 60 7.29 -12.25 2.61
CA THR A 60 6.03 -11.54 2.78
C THR A 60 4.92 -12.32 2.07
N VAL A 61 3.68 -12.20 2.56
CA VAL A 61 2.44 -12.64 1.89
C VAL A 61 2.11 -11.81 0.65
N ALA A 62 2.72 -10.63 0.49
CA ALA A 62 2.49 -9.70 -0.61
C ALA A 62 3.60 -9.83 -1.68
N PRO A 63 3.47 -10.72 -2.69
CA PRO A 63 4.54 -11.00 -3.64
C PRO A 63 5.01 -9.76 -4.41
N GLY A 64 4.14 -8.78 -4.66
CA GLY A 64 4.52 -7.52 -5.30
C GLY A 64 5.46 -6.64 -4.46
N LEU A 65 5.56 -6.87 -3.15
CA LEU A 65 6.51 -6.20 -2.24
C LEU A 65 7.77 -7.02 -1.97
N ARG A 66 7.81 -8.30 -2.37
CA ARG A 66 8.96 -9.19 -2.15
C ARG A 66 10.09 -8.97 -3.16
N VAL A 67 10.60 -7.74 -3.23
CA VAL A 67 11.69 -7.35 -4.13
C VAL A 67 12.92 -6.95 -3.29
N PRO A 68 13.90 -7.86 -3.10
CA PRO A 68 15.00 -7.65 -2.16
C PRO A 68 16.11 -6.72 -2.70
N VAL A 69 16.11 -6.43 -4.00
CA VAL A 69 16.99 -5.46 -4.66
C VAL A 69 16.18 -4.70 -5.69
N ALA A 70 16.09 -3.39 -5.54
CA ALA A 70 15.46 -2.51 -6.53
C ALA A 70 16.52 -2.02 -7.53
N ILE A 71 16.28 -2.20 -8.84
CA ILE A 71 17.22 -1.78 -9.89
C ILE A 71 17.46 -0.26 -9.87
N GLY A 72 16.44 0.52 -9.53
CA GLY A 72 16.49 1.99 -9.45
C GLY A 72 16.49 2.53 -8.03
N ASP A 73 17.10 1.82 -7.07
CA ASP A 73 17.12 2.18 -5.65
C ASP A 73 17.51 3.65 -5.38
N TYR A 74 18.58 4.12 -6.03
CA TYR A 74 19.07 5.48 -5.90
C TYR A 74 18.05 6.51 -6.39
N LEU A 75 17.32 6.23 -7.48
CA LEU A 75 16.27 7.13 -7.97
C LEU A 75 15.11 7.22 -6.98
N ILE A 76 14.76 6.12 -6.33
CA ILE A 76 13.71 6.09 -5.30
C ILE A 76 14.16 6.92 -4.09
N LEU A 77 15.38 6.72 -3.62
CA LEU A 77 15.94 7.42 -2.46
C LEU A 77 16.13 8.92 -2.74
N ASP A 78 16.60 9.27 -3.93
CA ASP A 78 16.74 10.65 -4.38
C ASP A 78 15.34 11.32 -4.47
N THR A 79 14.32 10.61 -4.98
CA THR A 79 12.91 11.08 -5.01
C THR A 79 12.37 11.35 -3.60
N LEU A 80 12.58 10.42 -2.66
CA LEU A 80 12.12 10.59 -1.27
C LEU A 80 12.73 11.83 -0.63
N ARG A 81 14.02 12.10 -0.87
CA ARG A 81 14.69 13.30 -0.33
C ARG A 81 14.20 14.57 -1.00
N ALA A 82 14.13 14.58 -2.32
CA ALA A 82 13.72 15.76 -3.10
C ALA A 82 12.26 16.16 -2.84
N SER A 83 11.39 15.19 -2.58
CA SER A 83 9.98 15.42 -2.25
C SER A 83 9.71 15.69 -0.77
N GLU A 84 10.75 15.73 0.09
CA GLU A 84 10.58 15.78 1.55
C GLU A 84 9.63 14.66 2.06
N GLY A 85 9.73 13.52 1.39
CA GLY A 85 8.93 12.32 1.59
C GLY A 85 9.45 11.43 2.71
N THR A 86 8.89 10.23 2.82
CA THR A 86 9.27 9.25 3.86
C THR A 86 9.11 7.81 3.39
N ALA A 87 9.69 6.87 4.15
CA ALA A 87 9.60 5.44 3.88
C ALA A 87 9.15 4.66 5.13
N LEU A 88 8.20 3.74 4.97
CA LEU A 88 7.66 2.91 6.06
C LEU A 88 7.70 1.43 5.71
N ALA A 89 7.95 0.62 6.72
CA ALA A 89 7.78 -0.83 6.69
C ALA A 89 6.49 -1.21 7.44
N ILE A 90 5.68 -2.07 6.82
CA ILE A 90 4.39 -2.53 7.34
C ILE A 90 4.42 -4.05 7.51
N GLU A 91 3.93 -4.54 8.65
CA GLU A 91 3.87 -5.96 8.93
C GLU A 91 2.80 -6.65 8.07
N ASP A 92 3.03 -7.91 7.71
CA ASP A 92 2.12 -8.67 6.86
C ASP A 92 0.70 -8.78 7.43
N ALA A 93 0.57 -8.97 8.75
CA ALA A 93 -0.72 -9.01 9.42
C ALA A 93 -1.48 -7.68 9.30
N GLU A 94 -0.77 -6.56 9.36
CA GLU A 94 -1.36 -5.22 9.26
C GLU A 94 -1.79 -4.92 7.83
N LEU A 95 -0.96 -5.20 6.83
CA LEU A 95 -1.34 -4.97 5.44
C LEU A 95 -2.52 -5.85 5.00
N VAL A 96 -2.64 -7.09 5.50
CA VAL A 96 -3.82 -7.94 5.23
C VAL A 96 -5.05 -7.38 5.92
N GLY A 97 -4.91 -7.02 7.20
CA GLY A 97 -6.00 -6.41 7.98
C GLY A 97 -6.56 -5.16 7.32
N GLU A 98 -5.69 -4.31 6.76
CA GLU A 98 -6.11 -3.11 6.04
C GLU A 98 -6.82 -3.40 4.72
N SER A 99 -6.34 -4.38 3.94
CA SER A 99 -7.04 -4.81 2.73
C SER A 99 -8.45 -5.35 3.04
N HIS A 100 -8.63 -6.04 4.17
CA HIS A 100 -9.95 -6.49 4.62
C HIS A 100 -10.81 -5.33 5.12
N GLN A 101 -10.22 -4.39 5.86
CA GLN A 101 -10.93 -3.24 6.40
C GLN A 101 -11.51 -2.38 5.28
N ILE A 102 -10.71 -2.02 4.28
CA ILE A 102 -11.17 -1.18 3.16
C ILE A 102 -12.21 -1.90 2.29
N ALA A 103 -12.12 -3.23 2.16
CA ALA A 103 -13.15 -4.02 1.49
C ALA A 103 -14.48 -3.96 2.25
N ARG A 104 -14.46 -3.99 3.59
CA ARG A 104 -15.65 -3.93 4.44
C ARG A 104 -16.26 -2.53 4.51
N SER A 105 -15.44 -1.49 4.68
CA SER A 105 -15.93 -0.12 4.86
C SER A 105 -16.30 0.58 3.56
N ASP A 106 -15.50 0.38 2.51
CA ASP A 106 -15.59 1.17 1.26
C ASP A 106 -15.97 0.31 0.04
N GLY A 107 -16.03 -1.02 0.19
CA GLY A 107 -16.36 -1.94 -0.91
C GLY A 107 -15.22 -2.13 -1.92
N LEU A 108 -14.00 -1.74 -1.57
CA LEU A 108 -12.83 -1.84 -2.45
C LEU A 108 -12.06 -3.13 -2.17
N PHE A 109 -12.14 -4.09 -3.08
CA PHE A 109 -11.39 -5.35 -2.95
C PHE A 109 -9.97 -5.23 -3.52
N VAL A 110 -9.05 -4.76 -2.69
CA VAL A 110 -7.66 -4.44 -3.06
C VAL A 110 -6.66 -5.50 -2.61
N SER A 111 -5.51 -5.55 -3.26
CA SER A 111 -4.43 -6.47 -2.91
C SER A 111 -3.76 -6.10 -1.58
N PRO A 112 -3.01 -7.02 -0.93
CA PRO A 112 -2.21 -6.73 0.26
C PRO A 112 -1.21 -5.56 0.07
N GLU A 113 -0.73 -5.32 -1.15
CA GLU A 113 0.18 -4.20 -1.44
C GLU A 113 -0.52 -2.84 -1.28
N ALA A 114 -1.79 -2.75 -1.66
CA ALA A 114 -2.62 -1.58 -1.39
C ALA A 114 -2.94 -1.45 0.09
N GLY A 115 -3.20 -2.58 0.78
CA GLY A 115 -3.35 -2.63 2.23
C GLY A 115 -2.15 -2.04 2.97
N ALA A 116 -0.93 -2.33 2.53
CA ALA A 116 0.27 -1.73 3.10
C ALA A 116 0.28 -0.20 2.94
N ALA A 117 -0.09 0.31 1.76
CA ALA A 117 -0.16 1.75 1.52
C ALA A 117 -1.22 2.42 2.41
N LEU A 118 -2.38 1.78 2.60
CA LEU A 118 -3.44 2.27 3.49
C LEU A 118 -3.02 2.23 4.97
N ALA A 119 -2.31 1.18 5.40
CA ALA A 119 -1.71 1.11 6.74
C ALA A 119 -0.77 2.29 6.99
N ALA A 120 0.09 2.59 6.01
CA ALA A 120 1.03 3.70 6.10
C ALA A 120 0.32 5.05 6.19
N VAL A 121 -0.77 5.27 5.43
CA VAL A 121 -1.58 6.49 5.56
C VAL A 121 -2.12 6.65 6.98
N ARG A 122 -2.64 5.58 7.58
CA ARG A 122 -3.13 5.62 8.97
C ARG A 122 -2.02 5.98 9.95
N ARG A 123 -0.87 5.30 9.89
CA ARG A 123 0.29 5.59 10.74
C ARG A 123 0.79 7.02 10.59
N LEU A 124 0.89 7.52 9.36
CA LEU A 124 1.36 8.87 9.09
C LEU A 124 0.36 9.94 9.52
N ARG A 125 -0.94 9.65 9.48
CA ARG A 125 -1.95 10.52 10.08
C ARG A 125 -1.85 10.52 11.60
N ASP A 126 -1.76 9.35 12.22
CA ASP A 126 -1.68 9.19 13.68
C ASP A 126 -0.42 9.84 14.26
N SER A 127 0.69 9.81 13.51
CA SER A 127 1.92 10.50 13.89
C SER A 127 1.89 12.02 13.64
N GLY A 128 0.82 12.55 13.04
CA GLY A 128 0.71 13.95 12.63
C GLY A 128 1.60 14.34 11.44
N TRP A 129 2.13 13.39 10.67
CA TRP A 129 2.90 13.68 9.46
C TRP A 129 1.98 14.07 8.28
N ILE A 130 0.79 13.44 8.19
CA ILE A 130 -0.33 13.87 7.34
C ILE A 130 -1.30 14.69 8.19
N HIS A 131 -1.58 15.92 7.78
CA HIS A 131 -2.58 16.78 8.43
C HIS A 131 -3.98 16.62 7.81
N ASP A 132 -5.04 16.91 8.58
CA ASP A 132 -6.44 16.77 8.13
C ASP A 132 -6.80 17.66 6.92
N THR A 133 -5.99 18.68 6.62
CA THR A 133 -6.18 19.58 5.46
C THR A 133 -5.50 19.07 4.19
N GLU A 134 -4.73 17.99 4.27
CA GLU A 134 -3.97 17.48 3.14
C GLU A 134 -4.78 16.54 2.26
N ARG A 135 -4.40 16.49 0.98
CA ARG A 135 -4.95 15.53 0.03
C ARG A 135 -3.94 14.41 -0.20
N VAL A 136 -4.36 13.19 0.10
CA VAL A 136 -3.56 11.98 -0.08
C VAL A 136 -4.09 11.20 -1.28
N VAL A 137 -3.18 10.72 -2.13
CA VAL A 137 -3.50 9.81 -3.22
C VAL A 137 -2.81 8.49 -2.95
N VAL A 138 -3.59 7.41 -2.83
CA VAL A 138 -3.09 6.05 -2.63
C VAL A 138 -3.16 5.29 -3.94
N PHE A 139 -2.03 4.77 -4.38
CA PHE A 139 -1.96 3.93 -5.58
C PHE A 139 -2.22 2.47 -5.21
N ALA A 140 -3.48 2.03 -5.37
CA ALA A 140 -3.84 0.62 -5.25
C ALA A 140 -3.39 -0.12 -6.52
N THR A 141 -2.23 -0.77 -6.46
CA THR A 141 -1.57 -1.36 -7.64
C THR A 141 -2.09 -2.74 -8.04
N GLY A 142 -2.97 -3.35 -7.24
CA GLY A 142 -3.47 -4.70 -7.47
C GLY A 142 -4.86 -4.91 -6.88
N SER A 143 -5.58 -5.88 -7.45
CA SER A 143 -6.88 -6.33 -6.94
C SER A 143 -6.70 -7.47 -5.94
N GLY A 144 -7.60 -7.53 -4.94
CA GLY A 144 -7.69 -8.67 -4.02
C GLY A 144 -7.98 -9.99 -4.72
N LEU A 145 -8.52 -9.96 -5.95
CA LEU A 145 -8.76 -11.15 -6.78
C LEU A 145 -7.48 -11.93 -7.11
N LEU A 146 -6.31 -11.29 -7.02
CA LEU A 146 -5.01 -11.93 -7.21
C LEU A 146 -4.54 -12.71 -5.97
N HIS A 147 -5.24 -12.56 -4.84
CA HIS A 147 -4.89 -13.13 -3.54
C HIS A 147 -6.10 -13.78 -2.84
N PRO A 148 -6.79 -14.74 -3.50
CA PRO A 148 -7.95 -15.40 -2.90
C PRO A 148 -7.57 -16.20 -1.64
N ASP A 149 -6.32 -16.65 -1.55
CA ASP A 149 -5.73 -17.34 -0.40
C ASP A 149 -5.64 -16.48 0.86
N LEU A 150 -5.59 -15.14 0.71
CA LEU A 150 -5.56 -14.20 1.83
C LEU A 150 -6.96 -13.71 2.22
N THR A 151 -8.00 -14.23 1.56
CA THR A 151 -9.40 -13.87 1.80
C THR A 151 -10.15 -15.08 2.31
N GLU A 152 -10.02 -15.39 3.61
CA GLU A 152 -10.86 -16.39 4.25
C GLU A 152 -12.20 -15.76 4.65
N CYS A 153 -13.21 -15.93 3.78
CA CYS A 153 -14.58 -15.63 4.12
C CYS A 153 -15.35 -16.95 4.28
N GLN A 154 -15.75 -17.27 5.52
CA GLN A 154 -16.78 -18.26 5.76
C GLN A 154 -18.14 -17.63 5.49
N PHE A 155 -18.67 -17.84 4.29
CA PHE A 155 -20.03 -17.45 3.99
C PHE A 155 -21.00 -18.55 4.42
N PRO A 156 -22.15 -18.20 5.04
CA PRO A 156 -23.17 -19.20 5.32
C PRO A 156 -23.67 -19.82 4.01
N ILE A 157 -23.67 -21.14 3.94
CA ILE A 157 -24.25 -21.87 2.81
C ILE A 157 -25.76 -21.97 3.07
N LEU A 158 -26.55 -21.24 2.28
CA LEU A 158 -28.01 -21.29 2.37
C LEU A 158 -28.54 -22.51 1.62
N GLN A 159 -29.29 -23.36 2.30
CA GLN A 159 -30.00 -24.47 1.67
C GLN A 159 -31.31 -23.94 1.05
N PRO A 160 -31.57 -24.11 -0.25
CA PRO A 160 -32.80 -23.63 -0.86
C PRO A 160 -34.05 -24.13 -0.10
N GLY A 161 -34.89 -23.20 0.35
CA GLY A 161 -36.14 -23.50 1.07
C GLY A 161 -36.02 -23.73 2.58
N ALA A 162 -34.81 -23.67 3.15
CA ALA A 162 -34.62 -23.80 4.60
C ALA A 162 -35.23 -22.60 5.36
N ALA A 163 -35.96 -22.89 6.43
CA ALA A 163 -36.72 -21.88 7.18
C ALA A 163 -35.80 -20.87 7.88
N GLU A 164 -34.61 -21.30 8.28
CA GLU A 164 -33.58 -20.50 8.93
C GLU A 164 -32.90 -19.47 8.02
N ASN A 165 -33.09 -19.56 6.69
CA ASN A 165 -32.40 -18.68 5.74
C ASN A 165 -32.67 -17.20 6.01
N ALA A 166 -33.91 -16.85 6.39
CA ALA A 166 -34.28 -15.46 6.67
C ALA A 166 -33.48 -14.90 7.85
N ASP A 167 -33.32 -15.68 8.92
CA ASP A 167 -32.57 -15.29 10.12
C ASP A 167 -31.05 -15.25 9.87
N VAL A 168 -30.54 -16.14 9.01
CA VAL A 168 -29.13 -16.14 8.59
C VAL A 168 -28.82 -14.89 7.77
N VAL A 169 -29.66 -14.53 6.80
CA VAL A 169 -29.50 -13.32 5.98
C VAL A 169 -29.65 -12.07 6.85
N ALA A 170 -30.65 -12.02 7.73
CA ALA A 170 -30.85 -10.88 8.62
C ALA A 170 -29.64 -10.62 9.52
N ARG A 171 -29.02 -11.67 10.09
CA ARG A 171 -27.78 -11.56 10.88
C ARG A 171 -26.58 -11.13 10.04
N ALA A 172 -26.46 -11.62 8.81
CA ALA A 172 -25.35 -11.24 7.92
C ALA A 172 -25.46 -9.78 7.43
N LEU A 173 -26.68 -9.24 7.32
CA LEU A 173 -26.93 -7.86 6.90
C LEU A 173 -26.96 -6.87 8.07
N ALA A 174 -27.23 -7.34 9.29
CA ALA A 174 -27.05 -6.57 10.50
C ALA A 174 -25.54 -6.30 10.67
N ARG A 175 -25.09 -5.17 10.12
CA ARG A 175 -23.72 -4.67 10.32
C ARG A 175 -23.50 -4.43 11.81
N ASP A 176 -22.41 -4.96 12.37
CA ASP A 176 -21.79 -4.42 13.58
C ASP A 176 -21.17 -3.05 13.31
#